data_AF-A0A0Q7Z853-F1
#
_entry.id   AF-A0A0Q7Z853-F1
#
_cell.length_a   1.000
_cell.length_b   1.000
_cell.length_c   1.000
_cell.angle_alpha   90.00
_cell.angle_beta   90.00
_cell.angle_gamma   90.00
#
_symmetry.space_group_name_H-M   'P 1'
#
loop_
_entity.id
_entity.type
_entity.pdbx_description
1 polymer ?
#
loop_
_entity_poly.entity_id
_entity_poly.type
_entity_poly.pdbx_seq_one_letter_code
_entity_poly.pdbx_strand_id
1 'polypeptide(L)'
;MKTGMMIALLAIGLAGCGESAEQKAEKAKAASAEIDTAGYDIAVRCQASFDAVARLYKVLSEQGGDAEMAATATQRAAAAEAYRGIARNVGGNIGHKPEQVDAAIKAAADAVDAEFQKRPFEDFAVWAGQEADRCPPPSA
;
A
#
# COMPACT_ATOMS: atom_id res chain seq x y z
N MET A 1 -31.97 -31.68 46.12
CA MET A 1 -32.28 -32.05 44.72
C MET A 1 -32.28 -30.74 43.94
N LYS A 2 -31.48 -30.45 42.92
CA LYS A 2 -30.83 -31.27 41.89
C LYS A 2 -29.71 -30.41 41.26
N THR A 3 -28.50 -30.98 41.13
CA THR A 3 -27.45 -30.83 40.09
C THR A 3 -27.67 -29.76 38.99
N GLY A 4 -26.73 -28.91 38.56
CA GLY A 4 -25.36 -29.20 38.12
C GLY A 4 -25.35 -29.76 36.69
N MET A 5 -24.96 -28.96 35.67
CA MET A 5 -24.56 -29.37 34.30
C MET A 5 -23.90 -28.15 33.62
N MET A 6 -22.57 -28.05 33.47
CA MET A 6 -21.65 -28.74 32.53
C MET A 6 -21.99 -28.62 31.04
N ILE A 7 -21.18 -27.80 30.35
CA ILE A 7 -20.45 -28.00 29.08
C ILE A 7 -21.17 -28.77 27.96
N ALA A 8 -21.29 -28.10 26.80
CA ALA A 8 -21.33 -28.77 25.49
C ALA A 8 -20.51 -27.98 24.47
N LEU A 9 -19.19 -28.16 24.54
CA LEU A 9 -18.29 -28.09 23.39
C LEU A 9 -18.36 -29.47 22.70
N LEU A 10 -19.03 -29.55 21.54
CA LEU A 10 -18.94 -30.67 20.60
C LEU A 10 -19.16 -30.11 19.19
N ALA A 11 -18.16 -30.05 18.31
CA ALA A 11 -17.31 -31.09 17.71
C ALA A 11 -17.90 -31.65 16.41
N ILE A 12 -17.25 -31.31 15.30
CA ILE A 12 -17.14 -32.06 14.04
C ILE A 12 -15.77 -31.64 13.47
N GLY A 13 -14.78 -32.47 13.15
CA GLY A 13 -14.68 -33.90 12.89
C GLY A 13 -13.67 -34.07 11.74
N LEU A 14 -12.37 -34.12 12.04
CA LEU A 14 -11.45 -35.26 11.86
C LEU A 14 -11.13 -35.69 10.40
N ALA A 15 -10.07 -35.09 9.85
CA ALA A 15 -9.06 -35.78 9.03
C ALA A 15 -7.73 -34.98 9.01
N GLY A 16 -6.70 -35.47 9.74
CA GLY A 16 -5.28 -35.23 9.41
C GLY A 16 -4.48 -34.20 10.23
N CYS A 17 -3.65 -34.70 11.16
CA CYS A 17 -2.51 -34.10 11.88
C CYS A 17 -2.74 -32.88 12.80
N GLY A 18 -2.52 -33.12 14.10
CA GLY A 18 -2.50 -32.10 15.13
C GLY A 18 -1.43 -31.05 14.88
N GLU A 19 -1.86 -29.89 14.38
CA GLU A 19 -0.99 -28.73 14.31
C GLU A 19 -0.64 -28.28 15.74
N SER A 20 0.64 -28.33 16.09
CA SER A 20 1.12 -27.80 17.36
C SER A 20 0.80 -26.30 17.46
N ALA A 21 0.75 -25.76 18.67
CA ALA A 21 0.60 -24.31 18.85
C ALA A 21 1.69 -23.52 18.10
N GLU A 22 2.87 -24.12 17.96
CA GLU A 22 3.98 -23.60 17.15
C GLU A 22 3.64 -23.59 15.66
N GLN A 23 3.04 -24.64 15.10
CA GLN A 23 2.61 -24.65 13.69
C GLN A 23 1.51 -23.62 13.38
N LYS A 24 0.58 -23.42 14.33
CA LYS A 24 -0.45 -22.37 14.18
C LYS A 24 0.17 -20.97 14.28
N ALA A 25 1.11 -20.77 15.19
CA ALA A 25 1.84 -19.50 15.32
C ALA A 25 2.68 -19.20 14.06
N GLU A 26 3.36 -20.21 13.50
CA GLU A 26 4.13 -20.06 12.27
C GLU A 26 3.23 -19.75 11.05
N LYS A 27 2.07 -20.40 10.92
CA LYS A 27 1.08 -20.03 9.89
C LYS A 27 0.54 -18.61 10.06
N ALA A 28 0.27 -18.18 11.29
CA ALA A 28 -0.19 -16.82 11.56
C ALA A 28 0.89 -15.77 11.24
N LYS A 29 2.15 -16.06 11.55
CA LYS A 29 3.30 -15.21 11.16
C LYS A 29 3.47 -15.17 9.64
N ALA A 30 3.36 -16.31 8.95
CA ALA A 30 3.45 -16.36 7.49
C ALA A 30 2.33 -15.52 6.84
N ALA A 31 1.09 -15.68 7.31
CA ALA A 31 -0.03 -14.86 6.84
C ALA A 31 0.17 -13.36 7.14
N SER A 32 0.71 -13.01 8.32
CA SER A 32 1.06 -11.62 8.65
C SER A 32 2.12 -11.08 7.71
N ALA A 33 3.18 -11.85 7.45
CA ALA A 33 4.26 -11.44 6.54
C ALA A 33 3.77 -11.28 5.10
N GLU A 34 2.82 -12.10 4.63
CA GLU A 34 2.18 -11.94 3.32
C GLU A 34 1.33 -10.66 3.26
N ILE A 35 0.56 -10.38 4.32
CA ILE A 35 -0.23 -9.14 4.43
C ILE A 35 0.69 -7.91 4.45
N ASP A 36 1.77 -7.96 5.22
CA ASP A 36 2.72 -6.85 5.34
C ASP A 36 3.50 -6.65 4.03
N THR A 37 3.86 -7.73 3.32
CA THR A 37 4.50 -7.64 1.99
C THR A 37 3.56 -7.00 0.96
N ALA A 38 2.31 -7.45 0.90
CA ALA A 38 1.31 -6.84 0.01
C ALA A 38 1.04 -5.37 0.39
N GLY A 39 0.98 -5.06 1.69
CA GLY A 39 0.84 -3.70 2.19
C GLY A 39 2.02 -2.80 1.81
N TYR A 40 3.24 -3.34 1.87
CA TYR A 40 4.46 -2.65 1.44
C TYR A 40 4.42 -2.31 -0.05
N ASP A 41 4.10 -3.30 -0.91
CA ASP A 41 4.01 -3.09 -2.36
C ASP A 41 2.94 -2.07 -2.73
N ILE A 42 1.78 -2.12 -2.07
CA ILE A 42 0.71 -1.13 -2.24
C ILE A 42 1.22 0.26 -1.85
N ALA A 43 1.91 0.39 -0.71
CA ALA A 43 2.39 1.68 -0.23
C ALA A 43 3.42 2.30 -1.18
N VAL A 44 4.37 1.50 -1.68
CA VAL A 44 5.36 1.93 -2.68
C VAL A 44 4.69 2.38 -3.98
N ARG A 45 3.76 1.58 -4.53
CA ARG A 45 3.02 1.93 -5.75
C ARG A 45 2.20 3.22 -5.57
N CYS A 46 1.51 3.35 -4.44
CA CYS A 46 0.65 4.49 -4.15
C CYS A 46 1.43 5.77 -3.93
N GLN A 47 2.58 5.70 -3.27
CA GLN A 47 3.51 6.84 -3.21
C GLN A 47 3.85 7.33 -4.62
N ALA A 48 4.29 6.45 -5.51
CA ALA A 48 4.70 6.82 -6.87
C ALA A 48 3.54 7.41 -7.68
N SER A 49 2.34 6.84 -7.53
CA SER A 49 1.13 7.30 -8.24
C SER A 49 0.70 8.70 -7.79
N PHE A 50 0.64 8.94 -6.48
CA PHE A 50 0.30 10.26 -5.95
C PHE A 50 1.36 11.32 -6.26
N ASP A 51 2.64 10.94 -6.23
CA ASP A 51 3.73 11.85 -6.59
C ASP A 51 3.69 12.25 -8.07
N ALA A 52 3.36 11.31 -8.97
CA ALA A 52 3.19 11.61 -10.38
C ALA A 52 2.01 12.56 -10.64
N VAL A 53 0.87 12.34 -9.98
CA VAL A 53 -0.29 13.26 -10.07
C VAL A 53 0.06 14.62 -9.48
N ALA A 54 0.78 14.69 -8.36
CA ALA A 54 1.24 15.94 -7.77
C ALA A 54 2.14 16.73 -8.74
N ARG A 55 3.10 16.06 -9.39
CA ARG A 55 3.96 16.64 -10.42
C ARG A 55 3.14 17.16 -11.62
N LEU A 56 2.14 16.41 -12.06
CA LEU A 56 1.26 16.82 -13.15
C LEU A 56 0.49 18.10 -12.82
N TYR A 57 -0.19 18.15 -11.67
CA TYR A 57 -0.93 19.35 -11.26
C TYR A 57 -0.02 20.55 -10.99
N LYS A 58 1.21 20.31 -10.49
CA LYS A 58 2.20 21.35 -10.34
C LYS A 58 2.56 21.98 -11.69
N VAL A 59 2.90 21.16 -12.68
CA VAL A 59 3.23 21.63 -14.03
C VAL A 59 2.06 22.39 -14.65
N LEU A 60 0.83 21.88 -14.52
CA LEU A 60 -0.37 22.57 -15.03
C LEU A 60 -0.59 23.92 -14.34
N SER A 61 -0.41 24.00 -13.02
CA SER A 61 -0.51 25.26 -12.27
C SER A 61 0.53 26.29 -12.72
N GLU A 62 1.75 25.85 -13.05
CA GLU A 62 2.84 26.71 -13.52
C GLU A 62 2.65 27.18 -14.98
N GLN A 63 1.89 26.43 -15.80
CA GLN A 63 1.60 26.77 -17.20
C GLN A 63 0.33 27.62 -17.40
N GLY A 64 -0.20 28.23 -16.33
CA GLY A 64 -1.39 29.07 -16.39
C GLY A 64 -2.65 28.45 -15.78
N GLY A 65 -2.50 27.38 -15.01
CA GLY A 65 -3.56 26.85 -14.15
C GLY A 65 -3.90 27.80 -12.98
N ASP A 66 -4.93 27.43 -12.23
CA ASP A 66 -5.46 28.23 -11.13
C ASP A 66 -4.94 27.77 -9.75
N ALA A 67 -5.42 28.45 -8.70
CA ALA A 67 -5.09 28.13 -7.32
C ALA A 67 -5.60 26.74 -6.89
N GLU A 68 -6.66 26.21 -7.51
CA GLU A 68 -7.20 24.89 -7.21
C GLU A 68 -6.26 23.77 -7.70
N MET A 69 -5.64 23.97 -8.87
CA MET A 69 -4.60 23.06 -9.36
C MET A 69 -3.39 23.04 -8.44
N ALA A 70 -2.92 24.20 -7.97
CA ALA A 70 -1.80 24.28 -7.02
C ALA A 70 -2.14 23.62 -5.67
N ALA A 71 -3.37 23.80 -5.18
CA ALA A 71 -3.85 23.14 -3.97
C ALA A 71 -3.91 21.62 -4.16
N THR A 72 -4.39 21.15 -5.31
CA THR A 72 -4.42 19.72 -5.65
C THR A 72 -3.02 19.12 -5.72
N ALA A 73 -2.07 19.80 -6.36
CA ALA A 73 -0.67 19.36 -6.38
C ALA A 73 -0.12 19.15 -4.96
N THR A 74 -0.42 20.10 -4.05
CA THR A 74 -0.01 20.04 -2.64
C THR A 74 -0.65 18.87 -1.89
N GLN A 75 -1.97 18.67 -2.06
CA GLN A 75 -2.68 17.56 -1.41
C GLN A 75 -2.17 16.20 -1.87
N ARG A 76 -1.91 16.05 -3.18
CA ARG A 76 -1.38 14.81 -3.75
C ARG A 76 0.06 14.54 -3.30
N ALA A 77 0.89 15.58 -3.18
CA ALA A 77 2.23 15.46 -2.61
C ALA A 77 2.19 15.00 -1.14
N ALA A 78 1.26 15.54 -0.34
CA ALA A 78 1.08 15.11 1.04
C ALA A 78 0.64 13.64 1.14
N ALA A 79 -0.24 13.18 0.24
CA ALA A 79 -0.63 11.77 0.17
C ALA A 79 0.56 10.86 -0.20
N ALA A 80 1.39 11.28 -1.15
CA ALA A 80 2.60 10.56 -1.52
C ALA A 80 3.55 10.41 -0.31
N GLU A 81 3.77 11.48 0.45
CA GLU A 81 4.62 11.43 1.65
C GLU A 81 4.03 10.55 2.76
N ALA A 82 2.71 10.55 2.95
CA ALA A 82 2.06 9.62 3.88
C ALA A 82 2.34 8.15 3.49
N TYR A 83 2.21 7.83 2.20
CA TYR A 83 2.51 6.50 1.68
C TYR A 83 3.99 6.12 1.75
N ARG A 84 4.91 7.08 1.57
CA ARG A 84 6.33 6.87 1.84
C ARG A 84 6.57 6.50 3.31
N GLY A 85 5.90 7.17 4.24
CA GLY A 85 5.95 6.85 5.67
C GLY A 85 5.48 5.42 5.97
N ILE A 86 4.35 5.03 5.37
CA ILE A 86 3.80 3.68 5.48
C ILE A 86 4.79 2.65 4.91
N ALA A 87 5.31 2.86 3.69
CA ALA A 87 6.27 1.96 3.06
C ALA A 87 7.54 1.77 3.91
N ARG A 88 8.02 2.83 4.57
CA ARG A 88 9.17 2.74 5.49
C ARG A 88 8.86 1.95 6.75
N ASN A 89 7.68 2.16 7.35
CA ASN A 89 7.25 1.43 8.54
C ASN A 89 7.05 -0.06 8.23
N VAL A 90 6.19 -0.37 7.25
CA VAL A 90 5.89 -1.74 6.85
C VAL A 90 7.14 -2.45 6.31
N GLY A 91 7.92 -1.76 5.48
CA GLY A 91 9.20 -2.27 4.97
C GLY A 91 10.16 -2.64 6.11
N GLY A 92 10.27 -1.80 7.14
CA GLY A 92 11.05 -2.10 8.33
C GLY A 92 10.53 -3.33 9.10
N ASN A 93 9.22 -3.49 9.22
CA ASN A 93 8.59 -4.62 9.90
C ASN A 93 8.83 -5.96 9.18
N ILE A 94 8.96 -5.93 7.84
CA ILE A 94 9.30 -7.12 7.03
C ILE A 94 10.80 -7.28 6.78
N GLY A 95 11.64 -6.45 7.41
CA GLY A 95 13.10 -6.60 7.41
C GLY A 95 13.86 -5.86 6.29
N HIS A 96 13.20 -4.99 5.54
CA HIS A 96 13.90 -4.08 4.63
C HIS A 96 14.66 -2.99 5.38
N LYS A 97 15.86 -2.70 4.89
CA LYS A 97 16.63 -1.53 5.32
C LYS A 97 16.09 -0.24 4.65
N PRO A 98 16.28 0.95 5.25
CA PRO A 98 15.84 2.21 4.66
C PRO A 98 16.27 2.40 3.20
N GLU A 99 17.51 2.06 2.86
CA GLU A 99 18.04 2.17 1.50
C GLU A 99 17.34 1.23 0.50
N GLN A 100 16.83 0.08 0.95
CA GLN A 100 16.07 -0.84 0.11
C GLN A 100 14.66 -0.30 -0.13
N VAL A 101 14.05 0.32 0.88
CA VAL A 101 12.75 1.00 0.73
C VAL A 101 12.85 2.18 -0.23
N ASP A 102 13.88 3.01 -0.08
CA ASP A 102 14.10 4.16 -0.97
C ASP A 102 14.39 3.70 -2.41
N ALA A 103 15.11 2.59 -2.59
CA ALA A 103 15.32 1.99 -3.91
C ALA A 103 14.03 1.47 -4.55
N ALA A 104 13.14 0.84 -3.78
CA ALA A 104 11.84 0.38 -4.28
C ALA A 104 10.93 1.55 -4.67
N ILE A 105 10.89 2.60 -3.84
CA ILE A 105 10.21 3.87 -4.14
C ILE A 105 10.73 4.47 -5.45
N LYS A 106 12.05 4.54 -5.61
CA LYS A 106 12.65 5.01 -6.85
C LYS A 106 12.26 4.15 -8.04
N ALA A 107 12.33 2.83 -7.93
CA ALA A 107 11.96 1.92 -9.00
C ALA A 107 10.48 2.08 -9.43
N ALA A 108 9.58 2.30 -8.47
CA ALA A 108 8.17 2.57 -8.76
C ALA A 108 7.98 3.93 -9.46
N ALA A 109 8.70 4.97 -9.05
CA ALA A 109 8.69 6.26 -9.75
C ALA A 109 9.23 6.13 -11.18
N ASP A 110 10.35 5.41 -11.38
CA ASP A 110 10.93 5.16 -12.70
C ASP A 110 9.96 4.38 -13.60
N ALA A 111 9.15 3.47 -13.04
CA ALA A 111 8.11 2.75 -13.78
C ALA A 111 6.97 3.68 -14.24
N VAL A 112 6.57 4.65 -13.42
CA VAL A 112 5.59 5.67 -13.80
C VAL A 112 6.16 6.58 -14.91
N ASP A 113 7.41 7.00 -14.78
CA ASP A 113 8.08 7.81 -15.81
C ASP A 113 8.20 7.03 -17.14
N ALA A 114 8.39 5.71 -17.08
CA ALA A 114 8.37 4.85 -18.27
C ALA A 114 6.98 4.78 -18.93
N GLU A 115 5.89 4.86 -18.16
CA GLU A 115 4.53 4.97 -18.72
C GLU A 115 4.28 6.32 -19.39
N PHE A 116 4.84 7.40 -18.84
CA PHE A 116 4.79 8.72 -19.45
C PHE A 116 5.45 8.73 -20.84
N GLN A 117 6.57 8.04 -21.02
CA GLN A 117 7.27 7.96 -22.32
C GLN A 117 6.49 7.16 -23.39
N LYS A 118 5.51 6.35 -23.01
CA LYS A 118 4.77 5.47 -23.94
C LYS A 118 3.48 6.11 -24.47
N ARG A 119 3.03 7.23 -23.90
CA ARG A 119 1.67 7.74 -24.07
C ARG A 119 1.69 9.25 -24.32
N PRO A 120 0.70 9.79 -25.07
CA PRO A 120 0.44 11.23 -25.07
C PRO A 120 0.17 11.75 -23.66
N PHE A 121 0.39 13.06 -23.44
CA PHE A 121 0.24 13.68 -22.12
C PHE A 121 -1.18 13.51 -21.55
N GLU A 122 -2.23 13.73 -22.35
CA GLU A 122 -3.62 13.61 -21.88
C GLU A 122 -3.94 12.17 -21.43
N ASP A 123 -3.51 11.16 -22.19
CA ASP A 123 -3.71 9.75 -21.86
C ASP A 123 -2.93 9.34 -20.61
N PHE A 124 -1.71 9.87 -20.45
CA PHE A 124 -0.94 9.69 -19.22
C PHE A 124 -1.64 10.32 -18.01
N ALA A 125 -2.17 11.53 -18.16
CA ALA A 125 -2.85 12.24 -17.08
C ALA A 125 -4.05 11.45 -16.55
N VAL A 126 -4.87 10.91 -17.47
CA VAL A 126 -6.00 10.04 -17.14
C VAL A 126 -5.53 8.76 -16.45
N TRP A 127 -4.50 8.11 -16.99
CA TRP A 127 -3.96 6.88 -16.40
C TRP A 127 -3.38 7.10 -14.99
N ALA A 128 -2.60 8.16 -14.79
CA ALA A 128 -1.99 8.48 -13.50
C ALA A 128 -3.05 8.80 -12.44
N GLY A 129 -4.12 9.52 -12.83
CA GLY A 129 -5.28 9.75 -11.97
C GLY A 129 -5.96 8.44 -11.56
N GLN A 130 -6.20 7.54 -12.51
CA GLN A 130 -6.80 6.22 -12.23
C GLN A 130 -5.93 5.35 -11.32
N GLU A 131 -4.61 5.38 -11.46
CA GLU A 131 -3.71 4.65 -10.55
C GLU A 131 -3.76 5.22 -9.13
N ALA A 132 -3.79 6.55 -9.00
CA ALA A 132 -3.94 7.19 -7.69
C ALA A 132 -5.30 6.89 -7.04
N ASP A 133 -6.39 6.84 -7.81
CA ASP A 133 -7.73 6.53 -7.30
C ASP A 133 -7.89 5.06 -6.83
N ARG A 134 -7.02 4.17 -7.30
CA ARG A 134 -6.96 2.76 -6.83
C ARG A 134 -6.22 2.60 -5.51
N CYS A 135 -5.64 3.66 -4.98
CA CYS A 135 -4.97 3.61 -3.70
C CYS A 135 -5.98 3.68 -2.57
N PRO A 136 -5.84 2.83 -1.53
CA PRO A 136 -6.67 2.95 -0.35
C PRO A 136 -6.46 4.33 0.31
N PRO A 137 -7.31 4.74 1.26
CA PRO A 137 -6.93 5.82 2.15
C PRO A 137 -5.68 5.38 2.95
N PRO A 138 -4.66 6.24 3.13
CA PRO A 138 -3.53 5.92 4.00
C PRO A 138 -4.05 5.74 5.43
N SER A 139 -4.12 4.49 5.89
CA SER A 139 -4.48 4.17 7.27
C SER A 139 -3.29 4.47 8.18
N ALA A 140 -3.52 5.38 9.14
CA ALA A 140 -2.57 5.78 10.17
C ALA A 140 -2.24 4.63 11.15
#